data_AF-A0A6G7WW03-F1
#
_entry.id   AF-A0A6G7WW03-F1
#
_cell.length_a   1.000
_cell.length_b   1.000
_cell.length_c   1.000
_cell.angle_alpha   90.00
_cell.angle_beta   90.00
_cell.angle_gamma   90.00
#
_symmetry.space_group_name_H-M   'P 1'
#
loop_
_entity.id
_entity.type
_entity.pdbx_description
1 polymer ?
#
loop_
_entity_poly.entity_id
_entity_poly.type
_entity_poly.pdbx_seq_one_letter_code
_entity_poly.pdbx_strand_id
1 'polypeptide(L)'
;MKYTIAEHMRDILIENNTNTVWYGCLDEIHECAVRSGMYDRVRGKFGSHPLNINSKVLSALSRSDLFEEYRIKHIGRPARSFKLIEEHETETVSKLAHNKGEQNE
;
A
#
# COMPACT_ATOMS: atom_id res chain seq x y z
N MET A 1 15.94 9.37 1.80
CA MET A 1 14.54 9.83 1.63
C MET A 1 13.75 9.41 2.87
N LYS A 2 12.77 10.20 3.30
CA LYS A 2 11.87 9.80 4.39
C LYS A 2 10.61 9.21 3.76
N TYR A 3 10.43 7.92 3.89
CA TYR A 3 9.26 7.22 3.38
C TYR A 3 7.98 7.73 4.06
N THR A 4 6.91 7.81 3.28
CA THR A 4 5.55 8.08 3.72
C THR A 4 4.91 6.81 4.30
N ILE A 5 3.82 6.99 5.04
CA ILE A 5 3.02 5.86 5.57
C ILE A 5 2.54 4.95 4.43
N ALA A 6 2.17 5.54 3.28
CA ALA A 6 1.68 4.78 2.13
C ALA A 6 2.79 3.93 1.48
N GLU A 7 4.00 4.45 1.35
CA GLU A 7 5.14 3.68 0.83
C GLU A 7 5.51 2.53 1.77
N HIS A 8 5.54 2.78 3.09
CA HIS A 8 5.76 1.69 4.06
C HIS A 8 4.69 0.60 3.95
N MET A 9 3.42 0.99 3.79
CA MET A 9 2.35 0.00 3.60
C MET A 9 2.52 -0.78 2.31
N ARG A 10 2.86 -0.14 1.19
CA ARG A 10 3.12 -0.84 -0.08
C ARG A 10 4.20 -1.91 0.12
N ASP A 11 5.33 -1.54 0.71
CA ASP A 11 6.45 -2.46 0.89
C ASP A 11 6.03 -3.67 1.75
N ILE A 12 5.28 -3.44 2.84
CA ILE A 12 4.74 -4.52 3.70
C ILE A 12 3.82 -5.46 2.91
N LEU A 13 2.92 -4.91 2.08
CA LEU A 13 2.00 -5.74 1.29
C LEU A 13 2.76 -6.60 0.26
N ILE A 14 3.78 -6.03 -0.40
CA ILE A 14 4.67 -6.75 -1.30
C ILE A 14 5.41 -7.88 -0.55
N GLU A 15 5.99 -7.59 0.61
CA GLU A 15 6.69 -8.57 1.44
C GLU A 15 5.78 -9.71 1.91
N ASN A 16 4.51 -9.39 2.25
CA ASN A 16 3.51 -10.37 2.68
C ASN A 16 2.78 -11.07 1.52
N ASN A 17 3.17 -10.78 0.28
CA ASN A 17 2.57 -11.33 -0.93
C ASN A 17 1.04 -11.14 -0.98
N THR A 18 0.59 -9.95 -0.56
CA THR A 18 -0.81 -9.50 -0.61
C THR A 18 -0.87 -8.15 -1.33
N ASN A 19 -2.05 -7.77 -1.81
CA ASN A 19 -2.27 -6.49 -2.48
C ASN A 19 -3.39 -5.68 -1.85
N THR A 20 -3.94 -6.12 -0.71
CA THR A 20 -5.08 -5.44 -0.07
C THR A 20 -4.87 -5.29 1.43
N VAL A 21 -5.36 -4.17 1.96
CA VAL A 21 -5.35 -3.88 3.40
C VAL A 21 -6.65 -3.19 3.81
N TRP A 22 -7.20 -3.58 4.96
CA TRP A 22 -8.41 -2.98 5.54
C TRP A 22 -8.26 -2.87 7.05
N TYR A 23 -9.23 -2.27 7.75
CA TYR A 23 -9.09 -2.01 9.19
C TYR A 23 -8.83 -3.26 10.05
N GLY A 24 -9.19 -4.45 9.54
CA GLY A 24 -8.98 -5.75 10.20
C GLY A 24 -7.58 -6.37 9.98
N CYS A 25 -6.78 -5.83 9.06
CA CYS A 25 -5.38 -6.21 8.82
C CYS A 25 -4.48 -5.59 9.91
N LEU A 26 -4.63 -6.10 11.14
CA LEU A 26 -3.99 -5.50 12.32
C LEU A 26 -2.47 -5.62 12.28
N ASP A 27 -1.94 -6.73 11.77
CA ASP A 27 -0.50 -6.99 11.72
C ASP A 27 0.19 -6.01 10.76
N GLU A 28 -0.34 -5.84 9.55
CA GLU A 28 0.19 -4.91 8.55
C GLU A 28 0.07 -3.45 9.01
N ILE A 29 -1.05 -3.07 9.63
CA ILE A 29 -1.25 -1.73 10.17
C ILE A 29 -0.26 -1.44 11.30
N HIS A 30 -0.06 -2.42 12.20
CA HIS A 30 0.85 -2.28 13.32
C HIS A 30 2.30 -2.15 12.82
N GLU A 31 2.71 -3.02 11.91
CA GLU A 31 4.04 -2.95 11.31
C GLU A 31 4.27 -1.63 10.57
N CYS A 32 3.29 -1.15 9.80
CA CYS A 32 3.35 0.14 9.12
C CYS A 32 3.54 1.29 10.12
N ALA A 33 2.87 1.24 11.27
CA ALA A 33 3.00 2.24 12.32
C ALA A 33 4.39 2.24 12.99
N VAL A 34 5.00 1.05 13.13
CA VAL A 34 6.37 0.88 13.63
C VAL A 34 7.38 1.42 12.62
N ARG A 35 7.31 1.00 11.34
CA ARG A 35 8.23 1.43 10.27
C ARG A 35 8.19 2.95 10.05
N SER A 36 6.99 3.56 10.14
CA SER A 36 6.81 5.02 10.02
C SER A 36 7.16 5.81 11.29
N GLY A 37 7.53 5.14 12.39
CA GLY A 37 7.90 5.76 13.67
C GLY A 37 6.74 6.52 14.33
N MET A 38 5.50 6.12 14.07
CA MET A 38 4.31 6.78 14.59
C MET A 38 3.61 6.02 15.72
N TYR A 39 3.97 4.76 15.96
CA TYR A 39 3.29 3.88 16.93
C TYR A 39 3.06 4.55 18.30
N ASP A 40 4.11 5.15 18.88
CA ASP A 40 4.03 5.81 20.20
C ASP A 40 3.56 7.28 20.15
N ARG A 41 3.34 7.82 18.94
CA ARG A 41 3.07 9.25 18.71
C ARG A 41 1.61 9.55 18.40
N VAL A 42 0.81 8.56 18.02
CA VAL A 42 -0.58 8.78 17.64
C VAL A 42 -1.46 8.86 18.89
N ARG A 43 -1.89 10.09 19.23
CA ARG A 43 -2.89 10.37 20.27
C ARG A 43 -4.16 10.92 19.63
N GLY A 44 -5.30 10.39 20.04
CA GLY A 44 -6.63 10.89 19.68
C GLY A 44 -7.16 11.86 20.74
N LYS A 45 -8.41 12.29 20.58
CA LYS A 45 -9.11 13.20 21.50
C LYS A 45 -9.15 12.69 22.95
N PHE A 46 -9.13 11.36 23.13
CA PHE A 46 -9.21 10.68 24.42
C PHE A 46 -7.91 9.93 24.80
N GLY A 47 -6.78 10.22 24.15
CA GLY A 47 -5.49 9.59 24.42
C GLY A 47 -5.07 8.52 23.39
N SER A 48 -4.17 7.62 23.80
CA SER A 48 -3.56 6.59 22.96
C SER A 48 -4.48 5.37 22.80
N HIS A 49 -5.48 5.47 21.93
CA HIS A 49 -6.33 4.34 21.55
C HIS A 49 -5.79 3.66 20.28
N PRO A 50 -5.71 2.31 20.19
CA PRO A 50 -5.21 1.59 19.02
C PRO A 50 -5.90 1.99 17.71
N LEU A 51 -7.22 2.22 17.75
CA LEU A 51 -8.00 2.68 16.59
C LEU A 51 -7.52 3.99 15.98
N ASN A 52 -6.77 4.82 16.72
CA ASN A 52 -6.20 6.04 16.17
C ASN A 52 -5.08 5.71 15.16
N ILE A 53 -4.30 4.66 15.42
CA ILE A 53 -3.26 4.18 14.49
C ILE A 53 -3.91 3.70 13.20
N ASN A 54 -4.92 2.82 13.30
CA ASN A 54 -5.65 2.34 12.13
C ASN A 54 -6.21 3.51 11.32
N SER A 55 -6.90 4.45 11.97
CA SER A 55 -7.46 5.62 11.31
C SER A 55 -6.38 6.46 10.61
N LYS A 56 -5.23 6.65 11.27
CA LYS A 56 -4.11 7.43 10.71
C LYS A 56 -3.49 6.75 9.49
N VAL A 57 -3.28 5.44 9.53
CA VAL A 57 -2.79 4.65 8.39
C VAL A 57 -3.79 4.74 7.25
N LEU A 58 -5.04 4.35 7.48
CA LEU A 58 -6.07 4.31 6.42
C LEU A 58 -6.35 5.69 5.81
N SER A 59 -6.28 6.78 6.60
CA SER A 59 -6.36 8.15 6.07
C SER A 59 -5.10 8.61 5.33
N ALA A 60 -3.95 8.00 5.57
CA ALA A 60 -2.77 8.23 4.74
C ALA A 60 -2.89 7.50 3.40
N LEU A 61 -3.38 6.26 3.40
CA LEU A 61 -3.58 5.49 2.17
C LEU A 61 -4.57 6.18 1.23
N SER A 62 -5.69 6.70 1.75
CA SER A 62 -6.68 7.39 0.92
C SER A 62 -6.25 8.74 0.34
N ARG A 63 -5.08 9.25 0.72
CA ARG A 63 -4.50 10.48 0.16
C ARG A 63 -3.31 10.17 -0.74
N SER A 64 -3.01 8.89 -0.95
CA SER A 64 -1.89 8.42 -1.75
C SER A 64 -2.41 7.91 -3.08
N ASP A 65 -1.67 8.18 -4.15
CA ASP A 65 -1.94 7.67 -5.48
C ASP A 65 -1.47 6.21 -5.65
N LEU A 66 -0.90 5.59 -4.62
CA LEU A 66 -0.46 4.18 -4.62
C LEU A 66 -1.62 3.20 -4.37
N PHE A 67 -2.77 3.69 -3.92
CA PHE A 67 -3.87 2.84 -3.45
C PHE A 67 -5.21 3.27 -4.02
N GLU A 68 -6.02 2.28 -4.40
CA GLU A 68 -7.42 2.45 -4.72
C GLU A 68 -8.28 2.14 -3.48
N GLU A 69 -9.12 3.10 -3.05
CA GLU A 69 -10.06 2.90 -1.93
C GLU A 69 -11.37 2.26 -2.42
N TYR A 70 -11.78 1.18 -1.74
CA TYR A 70 -13.09 0.55 -1.93
C TYR A 70 -13.74 0.20 -0.59
N ARG A 71 -15.00 -0.22 -0.64
CA ARG A 71 -15.78 -0.59 0.55
C ARG A 71 -16.04 -2.10 0.56
N ILE A 72 -15.79 -2.74 1.69
CA ILE A 72 -16.13 -4.16 1.91
C ILE A 72 -17.31 -4.28 2.87
N LYS A 73 -18.07 -5.37 2.71
CA LYS A 73 -19.17 -5.71 3.63
C LYS A 73 -18.57 -6.13 4.98
N HIS A 74 -18.89 -5.37 6.02
CA HIS A 74 -18.50 -5.69 7.39
C HIS A 74 -19.71 -5.55 8.32
N ILE A 75 -19.69 -6.25 9.46
CA ILE A 75 -20.78 -6.30 10.43
C ILE A 75 -20.99 -4.88 11.00
N GLY A 76 -22.21 -4.38 10.90
CA GLY A 76 -22.59 -3.05 11.37
C GLY A 76 -22.45 -1.95 10.31
N ARG A 77 -21.24 -1.73 9.76
CA ARG A 77 -21.01 -0.70 8.73
C ARG A 77 -19.98 -1.15 7.69
N PRO A 78 -20.13 -0.73 6.42
CA PRO A 78 -19.12 -0.97 5.39
C PRO A 78 -17.75 -0.44 5.82
N ALA A 79 -16.75 -1.29 5.70
CA ALA A 79 -15.38 -0.98 6.06
C ALA A 79 -14.59 -0.44 4.86
N ARG A 80 -13.64 0.46 5.13
CA ARG A 80 -12.69 0.94 4.12
C ARG A 80 -11.64 -0.14 3.89
N SER A 81 -11.36 -0.39 2.62
CA SER A 81 -10.31 -1.29 2.14
C SER A 81 -9.52 -0.59 1.04
N PHE A 82 -8.24 -0.92 0.94
CA PHE A 82 -7.31 -0.29 0.02
C PHE A 82 -6.62 -1.39 -0.77
N LYS A 83 -6.63 -1.28 -2.10
CA LYS A 83 -5.91 -2.18 -3.00
C LYS A 83 -4.70 -1.44 -3.54
N LEU A 84 -3.55 -2.10 -3.57
CA LEU A 84 -2.37 -1.57 -4.25
C LEU A 84 -2.69 -1.41 -5.74
N ILE A 85 -2.43 -0.22 -6.28
CA ILE A 85 -2.48 -0.02 -7.73
C ILE A 85 -1.22 -0.66 -8.29
N GLU A 86 -1.38 -1.71 -9.10
CA GLU A 86 -0.27 -2.29 -9.83
C GLU A 86 0.29 -1.20 -10.74
N GLU A 87 1.55 -0.79 -10.52
CA GLU A 87 2.26 -0.04 -11.54
C GLU A 87 2.30 -0.97 -12.76
N HIS A 88 1.54 -0.65 -13.79
CA HIS A 88 1.74 -1.23 -15.11
C HIS A 88 3.23 -1.07 -15.40
N GLU A 89 3.97 -2.18 -15.47
CA GLU A 89 5.36 -2.20 -15.91
C GLU A 89 5.43 -1.53 -17.29
N THR A 90 5.68 -0.23 -17.32
CA THR A 90 6.21 0.44 -18.51
C THR A 90 7.71 0.18 -18.53
N GLU A 91 8.09 -1.07 -18.81
CA GLU A 91 9.38 -1.38 -19.44
C GLU A 91 9.14 -2.14 -20.73
N THR A 92 8.95 -1.32 -21.75
CA THR A 92 9.35 -1.56 -23.13
C THR A 92 10.80 -2.07 -23.14
N VAL A 93 11.00 -3.39 -23.15
CA VAL A 93 12.30 -3.95 -23.52
C VAL A 93 12.47 -3.71 -25.02
N SER A 94 13.17 -2.61 -25.29
CA SER A 94 13.89 -2.33 -26.53
C SER A 94 14.67 -3.56 -27.01
N LYS A 95 14.05 -4.37 -27.87
CA LYS A 95 14.72 -5.34 -28.76
C LYS A 95 14.30 -5.07 -30.21
N LEU A 96 14.48 -3.83 -30.63
CA LEU A 96 14.68 -3.51 -32.03
C LEU A 96 16.14 -3.09 -32.21
N ALA A 97 16.78 -3.70 -33.20
CA ALA A 97 18.10 -3.41 -33.76
C ALA A 97 19.32 -3.94 -32.99
N HIS A 98 19.69 -5.19 -33.29
CA HIS A 98 21.01 -5.55 -33.85
C HIS A 98 20.85 -6.88 -34.61
N ASN A 99 20.45 -6.82 -35.89
CA ASN A 99 21.34 -7.00 -37.04
C ASN A 99 22.04 -8.36 -37.13
N LYS A 100 21.45 -9.24 -37.94
CA LYS A 100 22.03 -9.90 -39.14
C LYS A 100 20.89 -10.75 -39.70
N GLY A 101 20.39 -10.53 -40.91
CA GLY A 101 21.19 -10.47 -42.12
C GLY A 101 21.33 -11.91 -42.62
N GLU A 102 21.05 -12.11 -43.90
CA GLU A 102 21.19 -13.35 -44.67
C GLU A 102 19.99 -14.31 -44.56
N GLN A 103 19.46 -14.93 -45.62
CA GLN A 103 19.39 -14.77 -47.08
C GLN A 103 18.60 -16.02 -47.55
N ASN A 104 17.88 -15.91 -48.67
CA ASN A 104 17.57 -16.95 -49.69
C ASN A 104 17.65 -18.43 -49.26
N GLU A 105 16.65 -19.28 -49.51
CA GLU A 105 16.01 -19.61 -50.80
C GLU A 105 14.86 -20.60 -50.54
#